data_AF-A0A7C9AYZ5-F1
#
_entry.id   AF-A0A7C9AYZ5-F1
#
_cell.length_a   1.000
_cell.length_b   1.000
_cell.length_c   1.000
_cell.angle_alpha   90.00
_cell.angle_beta   90.00
_cell.angle_gamma   90.00
#
_symmetry.space_group_name_H-M   'P 1'
#
loop_
_entity.id
_entity.type
_entity.pdbx_description
1 polymer ?
#
loop_
_entity_poly.entity_id
_entity_poly.type
_entity_poly.pdbx_seq_one_letter_code
_entity_poly.pdbx_strand_id
1 'polypeptide(L)'
;WWAPSKFDPVKSPMLFFENGVPILPPKTADAGLDMVLKNMISFIESKLRPGGIRIFRTQSPRHFEGGDWDQGGSCPRLKPLLPEEVEELFAVENNGTNVETRLVNQ
;
A
#
# COMPACT_ATOMS: atom_id res chain seq x y z
N TRP A 1 -3.53 2.93 -0.68
CA TRP A 1 -3.35 3.99 0.33
C TRP A 1 -1.96 3.94 0.95
N TRP A 2 -1.35 2.75 1.08
CA TRP A 2 0.06 2.58 1.47
C TRP A 2 0.99 2.95 0.32
N ALA A 3 1.36 4.24 0.25
CA ALA A 3 2.16 4.78 -0.84
C ALA A 3 3.01 5.92 -0.29
N PRO A 4 4.35 5.76 -0.18
CA PRO A 4 5.23 6.80 0.35
C PRO A 4 5.12 8.13 -0.42
N SER A 5 4.86 8.10 -1.72
CA SER A 5 4.70 9.32 -2.55
C SER A 5 3.54 10.22 -2.14
N LYS A 6 2.60 9.73 -1.33
CA LYS A 6 1.46 10.54 -0.83
C LYS A 6 1.81 11.40 0.38
N PHE A 7 2.97 11.19 1.00
CA PHE A 7 3.34 11.81 2.27
C PHE A 7 4.75 12.40 2.15
N ASP A 8 4.87 13.72 2.30
CA ASP A 8 6.17 14.36 2.48
C ASP A 8 6.77 13.91 3.83
N PRO A 9 7.96 13.28 3.86
CA PRO A 9 8.50 12.69 5.08
C PRO A 9 8.85 13.72 6.17
N VAL A 10 8.89 15.01 5.84
CA VAL A 10 9.23 16.10 6.76
C VAL A 10 8.03 17.00 7.01
N LYS A 11 7.35 17.46 5.96
CA LYS A 11 6.26 18.45 6.05
C LYS A 11 4.92 17.83 6.41
N SER A 12 4.65 16.61 5.94
CA SER A 12 3.38 15.93 6.13
C SER A 12 3.56 14.40 6.18
N PRO A 13 4.33 13.89 7.16
CA PRO A 13 4.64 12.47 7.21
C PRO A 13 3.39 11.63 7.50
N MET A 14 3.46 10.34 7.17
CA MET A 14 2.46 9.38 7.62
C MET A 14 2.57 9.24 9.15
N LEU A 15 1.47 9.53 9.86
CA LEU A 15 1.43 9.52 11.32
C LEU A 15 0.67 8.31 11.84
N PHE A 16 1.19 7.75 12.93
CA PHE A 16 0.54 6.69 13.67
C PHE A 16 0.45 7.07 15.14
N PHE A 17 -0.53 6.49 15.82
CA PHE A 17 -0.82 6.80 17.21
C PHE A 17 -0.99 5.51 18.00
N GLU A 18 -0.50 5.52 19.23
CA GLU A 18 -0.74 4.48 20.22
C GLU A 18 -1.37 5.15 21.46
N ASN A 19 -2.56 4.70 21.84
CA ASN A 19 -3.32 5.27 22.97
C ASN A 19 -3.49 6.80 22.90
N GLY A 20 -3.69 7.34 21.69
CA GLY A 20 -3.84 8.77 21.45
C GLY A 20 -2.54 9.57 21.41
N VAL A 21 -1.39 8.93 21.62
CA VAL A 21 -0.06 9.57 21.56
C VAL A 21 0.59 9.27 20.22
N PRO A 22 1.16 10.27 19.50
CA PRO A 22 1.84 10.04 18.24
C PRO A 22 3.12 9.21 18.44
N ILE A 23 3.36 8.26 17.55
CA ILE A 23 4.57 7.45 17.53
C ILE A 23 5.69 8.26 16.86
N LEU A 24 6.77 8.51 17.58
CA LEU A 24 7.93 9.28 17.11
C LEU A 24 9.22 8.43 17.15
N PRO A 25 10.11 8.54 16.13
CA PRO A 25 9.89 9.26 14.87
C PRO A 25 8.78 8.62 14.01
N PRO A 26 8.17 9.36 13.06
CA PRO A 26 7.17 8.81 12.16
C PRO A 26 7.67 7.53 11.47
N LYS A 27 6.78 6.55 11.33
CA LYS A 27 7.12 5.27 10.69
C LYS A 27 7.02 5.37 9.18
N THR A 28 7.84 4.60 8.48
CA THR A 28 7.72 4.39 7.04
C THR A 28 6.41 3.65 6.71
N ALA A 29 5.98 3.70 5.44
CA ALA A 29 4.70 3.11 5.04
C ALA A 29 4.66 1.59 5.22
N ASP A 30 5.78 0.89 4.98
CA ASP A 30 5.97 -0.54 5.20
C ASP A 30 5.87 -0.89 6.69
N ALA A 31 6.68 -0.28 7.56
CA ALA A 31 6.63 -0.51 9.00
C ALA A 31 5.27 -0.15 9.61
N GLY A 32 4.62 0.90 9.09
CA GLY A 32 3.27 1.31 9.45
C GLY A 32 2.21 0.28 9.07
N LEU A 33 2.28 -0.26 7.84
CA LEU A 33 1.41 -1.34 7.38
C LEU A 33 1.55 -2.57 8.27
N ASP A 34 2.79 -2.93 8.58
CA ASP A 34 3.15 -4.06 9.42
C ASP A 34 2.53 -3.96 10.82
N MET A 35 2.59 -2.76 11.43
CA MET A 35 1.98 -2.48 12.71
C MET A 35 0.45 -2.54 12.65
N VAL A 36 -0.16 -1.99 11.60
CA VAL A 36 -1.61 -2.03 11.42
C VAL A 36 -2.09 -3.47 11.25
N LEU A 37 -1.40 -4.28 10.44
CA LEU A 37 -1.75 -5.68 10.23
C LEU A 37 -1.63 -6.48 11.53
N LYS A 38 -0.54 -6.31 12.30
CA LYS A 38 -0.37 -6.98 13.60
C LYS A 38 -1.52 -6.69 14.57
N ASN A 39 -1.89 -5.41 14.71
CA ASN A 39 -3.01 -5.02 15.58
C ASN A 39 -4.36 -5.51 15.07
N MET A 40 -4.61 -5.39 13.76
CA MET A 40 -5.85 -5.86 13.13
C MET A 40 -6.01 -7.38 13.30
N ILE A 41 -4.96 -8.16 13.04
CA ILE A 41 -4.97 -9.62 13.18
C ILE A 41 -5.23 -10.00 14.64
N SER A 42 -4.49 -9.42 15.59
CA SER A 42 -4.69 -9.68 17.01
C SER A 42 -6.13 -9.36 17.46
N PHE A 43 -6.69 -8.25 17.00
CA PHE A 43 -8.07 -7.89 17.27
C PHE A 43 -9.06 -8.92 16.71
N ILE A 44 -8.91 -9.29 15.43
CA ILE A 44 -9.78 -10.28 14.78
C ILE A 44 -9.70 -11.62 15.53
N GLU A 45 -8.51 -12.10 15.87
CA GLU A 45 -8.32 -13.34 16.62
C GLU A 45 -9.01 -13.30 17.99
N SER A 46 -8.96 -12.16 18.69
CA SER A 46 -9.65 -11.99 19.97
C SER A 46 -11.19 -11.99 19.89
N LYS A 47 -11.75 -11.74 18.70
CA LYS A 47 -13.21 -11.60 18.48
C LYS A 47 -13.82 -12.70 17.63
N LEU A 48 -13.00 -13.54 17.00
CA LEU A 48 -13.48 -14.55 16.07
C LEU A 48 -14.25 -15.64 16.81
N ARG A 49 -15.45 -15.95 16.31
CA ARG A 49 -16.29 -17.04 16.84
C ARG A 49 -15.84 -18.38 16.25
N PRO A 50 -16.04 -19.50 16.97
CA PRO A 50 -15.84 -20.83 16.40
C PRO A 50 -16.60 -20.98 15.07
N GLY A 51 -15.91 -21.48 14.04
CA GLY A 51 -16.48 -21.63 12.69
C GLY A 51 -16.51 -20.36 11.83
N GLY A 52 -15.96 -19.24 12.31
CA GLY A 52 -15.84 -18.00 11.52
C GLY A 52 -14.86 -18.12 10.36
N ILE A 53 -15.23 -17.56 9.19
CA ILE A 53 -14.37 -17.48 8.00
C ILE A 53 -13.65 -16.13 7.99
N ARG A 54 -12.36 -16.15 7.66
CA ARG A 54 -11.53 -14.95 7.48
C ARG A 54 -11.19 -14.79 6.01
N ILE A 55 -11.42 -13.60 5.47
CA ILE A 55 -11.09 -13.26 4.08
C ILE A 55 -10.19 -12.03 4.13
N PHE A 56 -9.00 -12.16 3.58
CA PHE A 56 -8.07 -11.05 3.40
C PHE A 56 -7.92 -10.78 1.91
N ARG A 57 -8.12 -9.53 1.50
CA ARG A 57 -7.93 -9.08 0.12
C ARG A 57 -6.62 -8.31 0.03
N THR A 58 -5.76 -8.71 -0.89
CA THR A 58 -4.51 -8.02 -1.19
C THR A 58 -4.77 -6.67 -1.88
N GLN A 59 -3.72 -5.85 -1.95
CA GLN A 59 -3.77 -4.57 -2.65
C GLN A 59 -3.95 -4.80 -4.17
N SER A 60 -4.86 -4.05 -4.80
CA SER A 60 -5.01 -4.08 -6.25
C SER A 60 -4.10 -3.03 -6.89
N PRO A 61 -3.35 -3.38 -7.96
CA PRO A 61 -2.52 -2.42 -8.66
C PRO A 61 -3.37 -1.31 -9.30
N ARG A 62 -2.79 -0.11 -9.42
CA ARG A 62 -3.32 0.97 -10.24
C ARG A 62 -3.21 0.57 -11.72
N HIS A 63 -4.24 0.91 -12.48
CA HIS A 63 -4.33 0.62 -13.92
C HIS A 63 -4.10 1.85 -14.81
N PHE A 64 -3.84 3.01 -14.20
CA PHE A 64 -3.55 4.26 -14.93
C PHE A 64 -2.05 4.44 -15.12
N GLU A 65 -1.67 5.02 -16.25
CA GLU A 65 -0.31 5.31 -16.67
C GLU A 65 -0.15 6.82 -16.94
N GLY A 66 1.08 7.32 -16.85
CA GLY A 66 1.42 8.69 -17.25
C GLY A 66 0.97 9.79 -16.29
N GLY A 67 0.86 9.49 -14.99
CA GLY A 67 0.61 10.50 -13.96
C GLY A 67 0.71 9.89 -12.56
N ASP A 68 0.97 10.74 -11.56
CA ASP A 68 1.00 10.30 -10.16
C ASP A 68 -0.42 10.21 -9.58
N TRP A 69 -0.51 9.77 -8.32
CA TRP A 69 -1.77 9.49 -7.62
C TRP A 69 -2.73 10.68 -7.55
N ASP A 70 -2.24 11.92 -7.66
CA ASP A 70 -3.00 13.18 -7.60
C ASP A 70 -2.97 14.01 -8.91
N GLN A 71 -2.17 13.60 -9.90
CA GLN A 71 -1.99 14.36 -11.15
C GLN A 71 -2.88 13.83 -12.30
N GLY A 72 -3.67 12.79 -12.04
CA GLY A 72 -4.46 12.10 -13.05
C GLY A 72 -3.63 11.04 -13.79
N GLY A 73 -4.12 10.60 -14.94
CA GLY A 73 -3.48 9.56 -15.74
C GLY A 73 -4.43 9.05 -16.82
N SER A 74 -3.95 8.12 -17.64
CA SER A 74 -4.74 7.50 -18.70
C SER A 74 -4.73 5.98 -18.58
N CYS A 75 -5.81 5.34 -19.02
CA CYS A 75 -5.90 3.89 -19.15
C CYS A 75 -6.19 3.55 -20.61
N PRO A 76 -5.18 3.63 -21.50
CA PRO A 76 -5.39 3.42 -22.93
C PRO A 76 -5.48 1.93 -23.30
N ARG A 77 -5.16 1.03 -22.36
CA ARG A 77 -5.09 -0.40 -22.62
C ARG A 77 -6.48 -0.99 -22.86
N LEU A 78 -6.62 -1.69 -23.98
CA LEU A 78 -7.85 -2.38 -24.39
C LEU A 78 -7.88 -3.86 -23.97
N LYS A 79 -6.75 -4.39 -23.52
CA LYS A 79 -6.58 -5.77 -23.07
C LYS A 79 -5.76 -5.80 -21.77
N PRO A 80 -5.92 -6.84 -20.94
CA PRO A 80 -5.04 -7.05 -19.79
C PRO A 80 -3.59 -7.19 -20.23
N LEU A 81 -2.69 -6.79 -19.33
CA LEU A 81 -1.26 -7.01 -19.48
C LEU A 81 -0.90 -8.49 -19.51
N LEU A 82 0.09 -8.82 -20.32
CA LEU A 82 0.81 -10.09 -20.22
C LEU A 82 1.67 -10.09 -18.94
N PRO A 83 1.95 -11.27 -18.35
CA PRO A 83 2.75 -11.36 -17.13
C PRO A 83 4.11 -10.66 -17.21
N GLU A 84 4.78 -10.73 -18.37
CA GLU A 84 6.09 -10.11 -18.58
C GLU A 84 5.97 -8.58 -18.60
N GLU A 85 4.91 -8.05 -19.21
CA GLU A 85 4.61 -6.61 -19.22
C GLU A 85 4.24 -6.10 -17.81
N VAL A 86 3.64 -6.94 -16.96
CA VAL A 86 3.37 -6.61 -15.54
C VAL A 86 4.68 -6.44 -14.77
N GLU A 87 5.60 -7.38 -14.92
CA GLU A 87 6.89 -7.31 -14.22
C GLU A 87 7.74 -6.15 -14.72
N GLU A 88 7.77 -5.90 -16.03
CA GLU A 88 8.47 -4.73 -16.58
C GLU A 88 7.82 -3.42 -16.12
N LEU A 89 6.51 -3.26 -16.26
CA LEU A 89 5.85 -1.99 -15.96
C LEU A 89 5.88 -1.64 -14.46
N PHE A 90 5.78 -2.65 -13.60
CA PHE A 90 5.78 -2.46 -12.15
C PHE A 90 7.17 -2.65 -11.53
N ALA A 91 8.23 -2.81 -12.33
CA ALA A 91 9.60 -2.90 -11.86
C ALA A 91 9.97 -1.64 -11.04
N VAL A 92 10.65 -1.85 -9.91
CA VAL A 92 11.03 -0.74 -9.02
C VAL A 92 12.04 0.18 -9.71
N GLU A 93 12.90 -0.41 -10.53
CA GLU A 93 13.95 0.24 -11.30
C GLU A 93 13.39 1.25 -12.32
N ASN A 94 12.17 1.01 -12.79
CA ASN A 94 11.50 1.87 -13.77
C ASN A 94 10.81 3.09 -13.14
N ASN A 95 10.69 3.12 -11.80
CA ASN A 95 10.08 4.21 -11.04
C ASN A 95 8.71 4.66 -11.62
N GLY A 96 7.95 3.69 -12.13
CA GLY A 96 6.69 3.90 -12.83
C GLY A 96 5.46 3.65 -11.95
N THR A 97 4.31 3.42 -12.60
CA THR A 97 3.06 3.08 -11.91
C THR A 97 3.26 1.88 -10.98
N ASN A 98 2.74 1.95 -9.75
CA ASN A 98 2.77 0.91 -8.71
C ASN A 98 4.12 0.64 -8.05
N VAL A 99 5.18 1.40 -8.34
CA VAL A 99 6.48 1.26 -7.65
C VAL A 99 6.32 1.33 -6.13
N GLU A 100 5.49 2.25 -5.64
CA GLU A 100 5.21 2.43 -4.22
C GLU A 100 4.52 1.21 -3.60
N THR A 101 3.71 0.50 -4.38
CA THR A 101 3.06 -0.74 -3.95
C THR A 101 4.10 -1.85 -3.83
N ARG A 102 5.02 -1.98 -4.80
CA ARG A 102 6.09 -2.98 -4.72
C ARG A 102 7.00 -2.72 -3.52
N LEU A 103 7.42 -1.47 -3.29
CA LEU A 103 8.28 -1.10 -2.15
C LEU A 103 7.66 -1.42 -0.80
N VAL A 104 6.34 -1.22 -0.64
CA VAL A 104 5.64 -1.52 0.62
C VAL A 104 5.45 -3.02 0.86
N ASN A 105 5.45 -3.84 -0.20
CA ASN A 105 5.21 -5.29 -0.13
C ASN A 105 6.50 -6.12 -0.35
N GLN A 106 7.70 -5.53 -0.29
CA GLN A 106 8.97 -6.26 -0.23
C GLN A 106 9.15 -6.92 1.15
#